data_AF-A0A314XRX7-F1
#
_entry.id   AF-A0A314XRX7-F1
#
_cell.length_a   1.000
_cell.length_b   1.000
_cell.length_c   1.000
_cell.angle_alpha   90.00
_cell.angle_beta   90.00
_cell.angle_gamma   90.00
#
_symmetry.space_group_name_H-M   'P 1'
#
loop_
_entity.id
_entity.type
_entity.pdbx_description
1 polymer ?
#
loop_
_entity_poly.entity_id
_entity_poly.type
_entity_poly.pdbx_seq_one_letter_code
_entity_poly.pdbx_strand_id
1 'polypeptide(L)'
;MGALAEAYKHSLLDKQPIPLDYGSVRTLPESHIWLDQSDESPYVAYSTSPISPPVIDLTDPDAPRLIIQACETWGVFQLIGHGIPTKLTEDVESEAGKLFDLPVDQKLKALRSPGGGAGYGLPHISPFFNKCMWHEGFTIMGSPIDHTRQLWPQAYQGFCETMVDYQNQLKALTEQLIRIIFKSLN
;
A
#
# COMPACT_ATOMS: atom_id res chain seq x y z
N MET A 1 -16.69 9.34 6.18
CA MET A 1 -15.31 9.88 6.18
C MET A 1 -14.70 10.10 7.58
N GLY A 2 -15.44 9.98 8.69
CA GLY A 2 -14.91 10.29 10.04
C GLY A 2 -14.01 9.24 10.70
N ALA A 3 -14.21 7.93 10.45
CA ALA A 3 -13.58 6.89 11.27
C ALA A 3 -12.05 6.75 11.08
N LEU A 4 -11.55 6.92 9.85
CA LEU A 4 -10.11 6.75 9.57
C LEU A 4 -9.29 7.98 9.99
N ALA A 5 -9.79 9.19 9.72
CA ALA A 5 -9.12 10.42 10.11
C ALA A 5 -8.99 10.53 11.65
N GLU A 6 -10.00 10.07 12.40
CA GLU A 6 -9.96 10.05 13.86
C GLU A 6 -8.92 9.08 14.42
N ALA A 7 -8.72 7.94 13.76
CA ALA A 7 -7.73 6.94 14.17
C ALA A 7 -6.29 7.48 14.17
N TYR A 8 -6.00 8.50 13.35
CA TYR A 8 -4.67 9.09 13.22
C TYR A 8 -4.50 10.43 13.96
N LYS A 9 -5.56 10.98 14.58
CA LYS A 9 -5.47 12.23 15.37
C LYS A 9 -4.61 12.10 16.62
N HIS A 10 -4.45 10.89 17.15
CA HIS A 10 -3.69 10.62 18.38
C HIS A 10 -2.27 10.10 18.11
N SER A 11 -1.71 10.29 16.91
CA SER A 11 -0.33 9.90 16.61
C SER A 11 0.66 10.71 17.46
N LEU A 12 1.21 10.06 18.50
CA LEU A 12 2.07 10.59 19.57
C LEU A 12 3.50 10.99 19.15
N LEU A 13 3.75 11.37 17.90
CA LEU A 13 5.09 11.79 17.47
C LEU A 13 5.02 12.96 16.49
N ASP A 14 5.62 14.09 16.90
CA ASP A 14 6.02 15.25 16.08
C ASP A 14 7.11 14.89 15.05
N LYS A 15 7.00 13.74 14.38
CA LYS A 15 7.88 13.39 13.26
C LYS A 15 7.27 13.98 12.01
N GLN A 16 7.85 15.08 11.52
CA GLN A 16 7.49 15.61 10.20
C GLN A 16 7.61 14.49 9.14
N PRO A 17 6.59 14.26 8.30
CA PRO A 17 6.43 13.00 7.56
C PRO A 17 7.17 13.02 6.21
N ILE A 18 8.29 13.74 6.12
CA ILE A 18 9.07 13.86 4.89
C ILE A 18 9.86 12.56 4.72
N PRO A 19 9.64 11.80 3.63
CA PRO A 19 10.46 10.62 3.34
C PRO A 19 11.93 10.98 3.19
N LEU A 20 12.80 10.04 3.51
CA LEU A 20 14.24 10.21 3.34
C LEU A 20 14.55 10.49 1.87
N ASP A 21 15.32 11.55 1.59
CA ASP A 21 15.85 11.77 0.25
C ASP A 21 17.02 10.80 0.01
N TYR A 22 16.72 9.69 -0.66
CA TYR A 22 17.69 8.64 -0.97
C TYR A 22 18.88 9.13 -1.82
N GLY A 23 18.71 10.20 -2.60
CA GLY A 23 19.80 10.77 -3.39
C GLY A 23 20.83 11.56 -2.57
N SER A 24 20.43 12.01 -1.38
CA SER A 24 21.28 12.82 -0.49
C SER A 24 22.10 11.99 0.51
N VAL A 25 21.73 10.73 0.74
CA VAL A 25 22.26 9.90 1.83
C VAL A 25 23.37 8.99 1.32
N ARG A 26 24.52 9.01 2.02
CA ARG A 26 25.69 8.17 1.69
C ARG A 26 25.80 6.89 2.52
N THR A 27 25.17 6.87 3.68
CA THR A 27 25.22 5.77 4.65
C THR A 27 23.86 5.59 5.30
N LEU A 28 23.47 4.35 5.60
CA LEU A 28 22.22 4.03 6.29
C LEU A 28 22.11 4.82 7.62
N PRO A 29 21.14 5.74 7.78
CA PRO A 29 21.00 6.52 9.00
C PRO A 29 20.56 5.65 10.17
N GLU A 30 21.00 5.96 11.40
CA GLU A 30 20.62 5.23 12.63
C GLU A 30 19.10 5.14 12.86
N SER A 31 18.35 6.11 12.34
CA SER A 31 16.89 6.12 12.37
C SER A 31 16.28 4.98 11.54
N HIS A 32 16.99 4.45 10.55
CA HIS A 32 16.56 3.37 9.64
C HIS A 32 17.28 2.04 9.92
N ILE A 33 18.16 1.98 10.93
CA ILE A 33 18.76 0.72 11.35
C ILE A 33 17.79 0.02 12.30
N TRP A 34 17.20 -1.06 11.80
CA TRP A 34 16.41 -2.01 12.57
C TRP A 34 17.37 -3.06 13.14
N LEU A 35 18.03 -2.75 14.26
CA LEU A 35 18.79 -3.74 15.01
C LEU A 35 17.80 -4.57 15.80
N ASP A 36 17.74 -5.87 15.54
CA ASP A 36 16.94 -6.76 16.35
C ASP A 36 17.73 -7.17 17.61
N GLN A 37 17.08 -7.22 18.77
CA GLN A 37 17.60 -7.99 19.91
C GLN A 37 17.41 -9.50 19.69
N SER A 38 16.83 -9.90 18.56
CA SER A 38 16.78 -11.26 18.02
C SER A 38 17.33 -11.37 16.59
N ASP A 39 18.63 -11.07 16.38
CA ASP A 39 19.37 -11.55 15.19
C ASP A 39 19.30 -13.09 15.00
N GLU A 40 18.67 -13.82 15.94
CA GLU A 40 18.08 -15.12 15.70
C GLU A 40 16.59 -15.02 15.33
N SER A 41 16.30 -14.49 14.14
CA SER A 41 15.06 -14.89 13.47
C SER A 41 15.29 -16.30 12.90
N PRO A 42 14.57 -17.35 13.37
CA PRO A 42 14.73 -18.71 12.85
C PRO A 42 14.26 -18.86 11.38
N TYR A 43 13.83 -17.78 10.73
CA TYR A 43 13.37 -17.79 9.34
C TYR A 43 14.48 -17.90 8.29
N VAL A 44 15.76 -17.86 8.68
CA VAL A 44 16.88 -18.27 7.80
C VAL A 44 17.35 -19.70 8.13
N ALA A 45 16.49 -20.53 8.71
CA ALA A 45 16.63 -21.97 8.51
C ALA A 45 16.19 -22.28 7.08
N TYR A 46 17.12 -22.71 6.23
CA TYR A 46 16.88 -23.20 4.88
C TYR A 46 15.87 -24.35 4.89
N SER A 47 14.57 -24.04 4.90
CA SER A 47 13.54 -24.97 4.48
C SER A 47 13.86 -25.32 3.03
N THR A 48 14.05 -26.62 2.75
CA THR A 48 14.35 -27.16 1.41
C THR A 48 13.19 -27.00 0.43
N SER A 49 12.10 -26.33 0.84
CA SER A 49 11.01 -25.90 -0.03
C SER A 49 10.56 -24.49 0.39
N PRO A 50 10.44 -23.55 -0.56
CA PRO A 50 9.94 -22.22 -0.26
C PRO A 50 8.47 -22.33 0.18
N ILE A 51 8.20 -21.92 1.41
CA ILE A 51 6.84 -21.76 1.93
C ILE A 51 6.26 -20.52 1.21
N SER A 52 5.30 -20.72 0.31
CA SER A 52 4.63 -19.65 -0.44
C SER A 52 3.15 -19.56 -0.12
N PRO A 53 2.56 -18.36 -0.02
CA PRO A 53 1.11 -18.21 0.17
C PRO A 53 0.30 -18.95 -0.92
N PRO A 54 -0.90 -19.46 -0.59
CA PRO A 54 -1.76 -20.11 -1.58
C PRO A 54 -2.09 -19.19 -2.75
N VAL A 55 -2.10 -19.73 -3.97
CA VAL A 55 -2.60 -19.06 -5.17
C VAL A 55 -3.98 -19.61 -5.46
N ILE A 56 -4.97 -18.72 -5.57
CA ILE A 56 -6.38 -19.10 -5.75
C ILE A 56 -6.90 -18.47 -7.04
N ASP A 57 -7.44 -19.30 -7.93
CA ASP A 57 -8.13 -18.86 -9.14
C ASP A 57 -9.60 -18.59 -8.82
N LEU A 58 -10.06 -17.33 -8.99
CA LEU A 58 -11.44 -16.97 -8.77
C LEU A 58 -12.43 -17.58 -9.76
N THR A 59 -11.94 -18.13 -10.87
CA THR A 59 -12.77 -18.85 -11.84
C THR A 59 -13.02 -20.30 -11.42
N ASP A 60 -12.29 -20.82 -10.43
CA ASP A 60 -12.50 -22.15 -9.87
C ASP A 60 -13.81 -22.20 -9.07
N PRO A 61 -14.72 -23.16 -9.34
CA PRO A 61 -15.93 -23.36 -8.54
C PRO A 61 -15.67 -23.56 -7.03
N ASP A 62 -14.49 -24.07 -6.65
CA ASP A 62 -14.07 -24.31 -5.27
C ASP A 62 -13.32 -23.11 -4.65
N ALA A 63 -13.14 -22.01 -5.39
CA ALA A 63 -12.48 -20.80 -4.90
C ALA A 63 -13.01 -20.31 -3.54
N PRO A 64 -14.34 -20.31 -3.25
CA PRO A 64 -14.83 -19.90 -1.94
C PRO A 64 -14.24 -20.72 -0.78
N ARG A 65 -14.17 -22.05 -0.93
CA ARG A 65 -13.62 -22.95 0.09
C ARG A 65 -12.12 -22.72 0.26
N LEU A 66 -11.40 -22.56 -0.84
CA LEU A 66 -9.95 -22.30 -0.84
C LEU A 66 -9.62 -20.96 -0.17
N ILE A 67 -10.42 -19.91 -0.41
CA ILE A 67 -10.26 -18.59 0.23
C ILE A 67 -10.42 -18.72 1.74
N ILE A 68 -11.47 -19.39 2.21
CA ILE A 68 -11.72 -19.59 3.64
C ILE A 68 -10.56 -20.35 4.29
N GLN A 69 -10.13 -21.45 3.67
CA GLN A 69 -9.00 -22.25 4.14
C GLN A 69 -7.71 -21.41 4.23
N ALA A 70 -7.44 -20.58 3.22
CA ALA A 70 -6.27 -19.69 3.24
C ALA A 70 -6.38 -18.60 4.31
N CYS A 71 -7.57 -18.03 4.54
CA CYS A 71 -7.80 -17.09 5.64
C CYS A 71 -7.50 -17.72 7.01
N GLU A 72 -7.92 -18.97 7.24
CA GLU A 72 -7.74 -19.67 8.52
C GLU A 72 -6.30 -20.14 8.77
N THR A 73 -5.62 -20.58 7.70
CA THR A 73 -4.31 -21.25 7.83
C THR A 73 -3.12 -20.35 7.52
N TRP A 74 -3.29 -19.32 6.68
CA TRP A 74 -2.23 -18.42 6.24
C TRP A 74 -2.47 -16.96 6.60
N GLY A 75 -3.73 -16.51 6.64
CA GLY A 75 -4.09 -15.10 6.79
C GLY A 75 -3.79 -14.23 5.55
N VAL A 76 -3.23 -14.82 4.49
CA VAL A 76 -2.91 -14.18 3.21
C VAL A 76 -2.98 -15.19 2.06
N PHE A 77 -3.33 -14.72 0.86
CA PHE A 77 -3.33 -15.51 -0.37
C PHE A 77 -3.10 -14.60 -1.59
N GLN A 78 -2.68 -15.20 -2.70
CA GLN A 78 -2.61 -14.56 -4.01
C GLN A 78 -3.84 -14.93 -4.83
N LEU A 79 -4.30 -14.00 -5.64
CA LEU A 79 -5.52 -14.16 -6.44
C LEU A 79 -5.16 -14.10 -7.91
N ILE A 80 -5.64 -15.07 -8.69
CA ILE A 80 -5.62 -15.04 -10.16
C ILE A 80 -7.05 -15.17 -10.69
N GLY A 81 -7.27 -14.90 -11.97
CA GLY A 81 -8.61 -14.95 -12.56
C GLY A 81 -9.59 -13.94 -11.96
N HIS A 82 -9.09 -12.87 -11.31
CA HIS A 82 -9.91 -11.90 -10.57
C HIS A 82 -10.65 -10.89 -11.46
N GLY A 83 -10.50 -10.96 -12.78
CA GLY A 83 -11.25 -10.16 -13.75
C GLY A 83 -10.82 -8.70 -13.91
N ILE A 84 -9.81 -8.24 -13.15
CA ILE A 84 -9.21 -6.91 -13.39
C ILE A 84 -8.32 -7.01 -14.63
N PRO A 85 -8.50 -6.14 -15.65
CA PRO A 85 -7.68 -6.20 -16.86
C PRO A 85 -6.20 -5.99 -16.55
N THR A 86 -5.33 -6.87 -17.06
CA THR A 86 -3.87 -6.75 -16.90
C THR A 86 -3.36 -5.39 -17.34
N LYS A 87 -3.91 -4.87 -18.44
CA LYS A 87 -3.56 -3.54 -18.96
C LYS A 87 -3.80 -2.41 -17.94
N LEU A 88 -4.88 -2.49 -17.16
CA LEU A 88 -5.16 -1.49 -16.13
C LEU A 88 -4.13 -1.55 -15.00
N THR A 89 -3.71 -2.75 -14.59
CA THR A 89 -2.64 -2.92 -13.59
C THR A 89 -1.30 -2.35 -14.11
N GLU A 90 -0.94 -2.64 -15.37
CA GLU A 90 0.25 -2.07 -16.02
C GLU A 90 0.20 -0.53 -16.09
N ASP A 91 -0.97 0.03 -16.40
CA ASP A 91 -1.17 1.47 -16.45
C ASP A 91 -1.04 2.11 -15.06
N VAL A 92 -1.59 1.47 -14.01
CA VAL A 92 -1.42 1.90 -12.61
C VAL A 92 0.06 1.89 -12.21
N GLU A 93 0.80 0.83 -12.54
CA GLU A 93 2.24 0.73 -12.26
C GLU A 93 3.03 1.82 -13.00
N SER A 94 2.72 2.05 -14.28
CA SER A 94 3.33 3.11 -15.08
C SER A 94 3.05 4.50 -14.50
N GLU A 95 1.80 4.81 -14.14
CA GLU A 95 1.42 6.10 -13.55
C GLU A 95 2.03 6.31 -12.15
N ALA A 96 2.12 5.24 -11.34
CA ALA A 96 2.83 5.27 -10.07
C ALA A 96 4.34 5.52 -10.26
N GLY A 97 4.96 4.85 -11.23
CA GLY A 97 6.36 5.08 -11.61
C GLY A 97 6.62 6.55 -11.95
N LYS A 98 5.79 7.14 -12.83
CA LYS A 98 5.87 8.58 -13.17
C LYS A 98 5.81 9.49 -11.95
N LEU A 99 4.99 9.15 -10.95
CA LEU A 99 4.89 9.90 -9.70
C LEU A 99 6.18 9.85 -8.89
N PHE A 100 6.74 8.65 -8.70
CA PHE A 100 7.91 8.47 -7.84
C PHE A 100 9.23 8.87 -8.52
N ASP A 101 9.28 8.88 -9.85
CA ASP A 101 10.38 9.42 -10.66
C ASP A 101 10.48 10.96 -10.63
N LEU A 102 9.45 11.64 -10.10
CA LEU A 102 9.51 13.09 -9.92
C LEU A 102 10.64 13.49 -8.96
N PRO A 103 11.28 14.66 -9.17
CA PRO A 103 12.19 15.24 -8.19
C PRO A 103 11.52 15.40 -6.82
N VAL A 104 12.30 15.25 -5.75
CA VAL A 104 11.80 15.34 -4.36
C VAL A 104 11.03 16.64 -4.13
N ASP A 105 11.55 17.78 -4.59
CA ASP A 105 10.88 19.09 -4.46
C ASP A 105 9.49 19.13 -5.13
N GLN A 106 9.30 18.36 -6.20
CA GLN A 106 8.00 18.24 -6.86
C GLN A 106 7.07 17.35 -6.05
N LYS A 107 7.54 16.18 -5.56
CA LYS A 107 6.75 15.28 -4.71
C LYS A 107 6.29 15.97 -3.42
N LEU A 108 7.15 16.80 -2.83
CA LEU A 108 6.86 17.60 -1.64
C LEU A 108 5.72 18.62 -1.84
N LYS A 109 5.38 19.00 -3.07
CA LYS A 109 4.21 19.85 -3.32
C LYS A 109 2.92 19.19 -2.90
N ALA A 110 2.86 17.85 -2.95
CA ALA A 110 1.71 17.07 -2.50
C ALA A 110 1.93 16.44 -1.13
N LEU A 111 2.80 17.00 -0.30
CA LEU A 111 3.06 16.52 1.05
C LEU A 111 1.75 16.48 1.86
N ARG A 112 1.52 15.33 2.50
CA ARG A 112 0.38 15.12 3.40
C ARG A 112 0.39 16.16 4.52
N SER A 113 -0.73 16.84 4.71
CA SER A 113 -0.89 17.79 5.82
C SER A 113 -0.88 17.07 7.18
N PRO A 114 -0.45 17.75 8.27
CA PRO A 114 -0.54 17.19 9.61
C PRO A 114 -1.99 16.77 9.94
N GLY A 115 -2.18 15.50 10.35
CA GLY A 115 -3.50 14.91 10.60
C GLY A 115 -4.34 14.64 9.34
N GLY A 116 -3.88 15.07 8.17
CA GLY A 116 -4.42 14.67 6.87
C GLY A 116 -4.03 13.23 6.57
N GLY A 117 -4.80 12.56 5.71
CA GLY A 117 -4.55 11.15 5.43
C GLY A 117 -4.22 10.80 3.98
N ALA A 118 -4.32 11.76 3.06
CA ALA A 118 -3.93 11.60 1.66
C ALA A 118 -2.66 12.42 1.36
N GLY A 119 -2.01 12.14 0.23
CA GLY A 119 -0.80 12.81 -0.22
C GLY A 119 0.48 12.03 0.03
N TYR A 120 1.59 12.65 -0.39
CA TYR A 120 2.95 12.14 -0.30
C TYR A 120 3.43 12.13 1.16
N GLY A 121 4.14 11.07 1.56
CA GLY A 121 4.73 10.98 2.88
C GLY A 121 5.04 9.55 3.31
N LEU A 122 5.49 9.42 4.56
CA LEU A 122 5.72 8.12 5.18
C LEU A 122 4.41 7.31 5.35
N PRO A 123 4.50 5.97 5.47
CA PRO A 123 3.35 5.15 5.81
C PRO A 123 2.66 5.62 7.09
N HIS A 124 1.33 5.57 7.13
CA HIS A 124 0.54 5.93 8.31
C HIS A 124 0.87 5.11 9.57
N ILE A 125 1.44 3.92 9.38
CA ILE A 125 1.87 3.05 10.46
C ILE A 125 3.22 3.45 11.07
N SER A 126 3.97 4.37 10.44
CA SER A 126 5.32 4.76 10.89
C SER A 126 5.41 5.23 12.35
N PRO A 127 4.42 5.98 12.89
CA PRO A 127 4.45 6.41 14.30
C PRO A 127 4.39 5.26 15.32
N PHE A 128 3.95 4.06 14.92
CA PHE A 128 3.93 2.88 15.80
C PHE A 128 5.30 2.22 15.96
N PHE A 129 6.34 2.73 15.27
CA PHE A 129 7.69 2.19 15.31
C PHE A 129 8.68 3.23 15.84
N ASN A 130 9.65 2.75 16.60
CA ASN A 130 10.77 3.56 17.10
C ASN A 130 11.79 3.89 15.99
N LYS A 131 11.82 3.10 14.92
CA LYS A 131 12.65 3.28 13.71
C LYS A 131 11.81 3.70 12.50
N CYS A 132 12.45 4.38 11.56
CA CYS A 132 11.87 4.76 10.27
C CYS A 132 12.00 3.61 9.27
N MET A 133 10.98 3.45 8.43
CA MET A 133 10.99 2.48 7.33
C MET A 133 11.80 3.04 6.15
N TRP A 134 12.43 2.16 5.39
CA TRP A 134 13.06 2.51 4.11
C TRP A 134 12.01 2.60 3.00
N HIS A 135 11.17 3.64 3.09
CA HIS A 135 9.97 3.76 2.26
C HIS A 135 9.59 5.22 1.96
N GLU A 136 9.15 5.50 0.73
CA GLU A 136 8.35 6.67 0.39
C GLU A 136 6.99 6.24 -0.15
N GLY A 137 5.94 7.02 0.06
CA GLY A 137 4.59 6.64 -0.34
C GLY A 137 3.71 7.81 -0.73
N PHE A 138 2.64 7.49 -1.46
CA PHE A 138 1.61 8.42 -1.83
C PHE A 138 0.25 7.78 -1.55
N THR A 139 -0.53 8.38 -0.65
CA THR A 139 -1.83 7.82 -0.25
C THR A 139 -2.96 8.57 -0.97
N ILE A 140 -3.81 7.83 -1.68
CA ILE A 140 -5.04 8.36 -2.26
C ILE A 140 -6.19 7.94 -1.34
N MET A 141 -6.88 8.92 -0.75
CA MET A 141 -8.14 8.67 -0.05
C MET A 141 -9.26 9.43 -0.73
N GLY A 142 -10.19 8.69 -1.33
CA GLY A 142 -11.21 9.27 -2.19
C GLY A 142 -10.61 9.76 -3.50
N SER A 143 -10.88 11.01 -3.86
CA SER A 143 -10.43 11.59 -5.13
C SER A 143 -8.91 11.82 -5.16
N PRO A 144 -8.19 11.38 -6.22
CA PRO A 144 -6.76 11.68 -6.37
C PRO A 144 -6.47 13.13 -6.79
N ILE A 145 -7.49 13.90 -7.19
CA ILE A 145 -7.34 15.17 -7.92
C ILE A 145 -6.56 16.22 -7.15
N ASP A 146 -6.84 16.40 -5.85
CA ASP A 146 -6.33 17.56 -5.11
C ASP A 146 -4.80 17.53 -4.99
N HIS A 147 -4.24 16.36 -4.67
CA HIS A 147 -2.79 16.17 -4.52
C HIS A 147 -2.10 16.04 -5.89
N THR A 148 -2.73 15.37 -6.86
CA THR A 148 -2.13 15.19 -8.20
C THR A 148 -2.07 16.49 -8.99
N ARG A 149 -3.02 17.42 -8.81
CA ARG A 149 -2.93 18.78 -9.37
C ARG A 149 -1.74 19.57 -8.84
N GLN A 150 -1.32 19.32 -7.61
CA GLN A 150 -0.13 19.95 -7.02
C GLN A 150 1.15 19.41 -7.66
N LEU A 151 1.14 18.14 -8.09
CA LEU A 151 2.24 17.49 -8.82
C LEU A 151 2.27 17.86 -10.30
N TRP A 152 1.12 17.87 -10.99
CA TRP A 152 1.02 18.15 -12.42
C TRP A 152 -0.19 19.04 -12.72
N PRO A 153 -0.06 20.38 -12.57
CA PRO A 153 -1.19 21.29 -12.74
C PRO A 153 -1.91 21.19 -14.10
N GLN A 154 -1.18 20.76 -15.15
CA GLN A 154 -1.69 20.68 -16.52
C GLN A 154 -1.82 19.24 -17.07
N ALA A 155 -1.43 18.22 -16.31
CA ALA A 155 -1.33 16.83 -16.81
C ALA A 155 -1.73 15.76 -15.78
N TYR A 156 -2.60 16.11 -14.82
CA TYR A 156 -3.02 15.20 -13.75
C TYR A 156 -4.11 14.21 -14.18
N GLN A 157 -4.77 14.43 -15.31
CA GLN A 157 -5.97 13.70 -15.73
C GLN A 157 -5.71 12.21 -15.93
N GLY A 158 -4.66 11.85 -16.69
CA GLY A 158 -4.35 10.45 -16.99
C GLY A 158 -4.07 9.62 -15.74
N PHE A 159 -3.30 10.16 -14.80
CA PHE A 159 -3.07 9.54 -13.49
C PHE A 159 -4.40 9.36 -12.73
N CYS A 160 -5.22 10.41 -12.68
CA CYS A 160 -6.48 10.38 -11.93
C CYS A 160 -7.47 9.36 -12.50
N GLU A 161 -7.64 9.35 -13.82
CA GLU A 161 -8.55 8.43 -14.51
C GLU A 161 -8.13 6.98 -14.28
N THR A 162 -6.84 6.69 -14.43
CA THR A 162 -6.26 5.35 -14.20
C THR A 162 -6.48 4.88 -12.76
N MET A 163 -6.17 5.72 -11.77
CA MET A 163 -6.34 5.37 -10.36
C MET A 163 -7.81 5.21 -9.96
N VAL A 164 -8.71 6.03 -10.51
CA VAL A 164 -10.15 5.94 -10.24
C VAL A 164 -10.75 4.67 -10.85
N ASP A 165 -10.38 4.33 -12.09
CA ASP A 165 -10.83 3.07 -12.71
C ASP A 165 -10.36 1.86 -11.91
N TYR A 166 -9.08 1.84 -11.53
CA TYR A 166 -8.53 0.76 -10.70
C TYR A 166 -9.20 0.66 -9.32
N GLN A 167 -9.47 1.78 -8.65
CA GLN A 167 -10.21 1.79 -7.39
C GLN A 167 -11.62 1.20 -7.54
N ASN A 168 -12.32 1.48 -8.63
CA ASN A 168 -13.66 0.94 -8.87
C ASN A 168 -13.62 -0.58 -9.07
N GLN A 169 -12.65 -1.08 -9.86
CA GLN A 169 -12.46 -2.51 -10.08
C GLN A 169 -12.07 -3.24 -8.79
N LEU A 170 -11.11 -2.69 -8.02
CA LEU A 170 -10.72 -3.24 -6.72
C LEU A 170 -11.86 -3.24 -5.72
N LYS A 171 -12.71 -2.21 -5.72
CA LYS A 171 -13.88 -2.16 -4.85
C LYS A 171 -14.86 -3.29 -5.15
N ALA A 172 -15.19 -3.52 -6.42
CA ALA A 172 -16.07 -4.61 -6.82
C ALA A 172 -15.50 -5.98 -6.42
N LEU A 173 -14.20 -6.20 -6.66
CA LEU A 173 -13.48 -7.41 -6.26
C LEU A 173 -13.52 -7.61 -4.73
N THR A 174 -13.26 -6.54 -3.97
CA THR A 174 -13.28 -6.56 -2.50
C THR A 174 -14.67 -6.91 -1.98
N GLU A 175 -15.73 -6.36 -2.55
CA GLU A 175 -17.11 -6.70 -2.18
C GLU A 175 -17.43 -8.17 -2.44
N GLN A 176 -16.93 -8.77 -3.53
CA GLN A 176 -17.06 -10.19 -3.80
C GLN A 176 -16.33 -11.04 -2.74
N LEU A 177 -15.07 -10.71 -2.43
CA LEU A 177 -14.28 -11.44 -1.44
C LEU A 177 -14.88 -11.35 -0.04
N ILE A 178 -15.33 -10.16 0.38
CA ILE A 178 -16.01 -9.97 1.67
C ILE A 178 -17.27 -10.83 1.74
N ARG A 179 -18.07 -10.92 0.67
CA ARG A 179 -19.26 -11.79 0.65
C ARG A 179 -18.91 -13.26 0.81
N ILE A 180 -17.82 -13.73 0.22
CA ILE A 180 -17.34 -15.11 0.37
C ILE A 180 -16.97 -15.36 1.83
N ILE A 181 -16.11 -14.52 2.39
CA ILE A 181 -15.60 -14.67 3.76
C ILE A 181 -16.75 -14.55 4.77
N PHE A 182 -17.62 -13.56 4.64
CA PHE A 182 -18.71 -13.37 5.62
C PHE A 182 -19.78 -14.46 5.54
N LYS A 183 -19.94 -15.13 4.40
CA LYS A 183 -20.83 -16.29 4.31
C LYS A 183 -20.31 -17.50 5.10
N SER A 184 -19.00 -17.62 5.33
CA SER A 184 -18.42 -18.72 6.10
C SER A 184 -18.40 -18.48 7.61
N LEU A 185 -18.62 -17.23 8.04
CA LEU A 185 -18.62 -16.85 9.46
C LEU A 185 -20.01 -16.97 10.13
N ASN A 186 -21.03 -17.44 9.39
CA ASN A 186 -22.40 -17.63 9.88
C ASN A 186 -22.76 -19.12 9.97
#